data_AF-A0A067MNQ2-F1
#
_entry.id   AF-A0A067MNQ2-F1
#
_cell.length_a   1.000
_cell.length_b   1.000
_cell.length_c   1.000
_cell.angle_alpha   90.00
_cell.angle_beta   90.00
_cell.angle_gamma   90.00
#
_symmetry.space_group_name_H-M   'P 1'
#
loop_
_entity.id
_entity.type
_entity.pdbx_description
1 polymer ?
#
loop_
_entity_poly.entity_id
_entity_poly.type
_entity_poly.pdbx_seq_one_letter_code
_entity_poly.pdbx_strand_id
1 'polypeptide(L)'
;FTYDGTPDIEKFDKWIYEVETYYGLLGVDMTSETAIRCISSFIDGKAARFFQVNVRDSIKEWTIARFQRELFTYCFPATFIADQKDKFDALHQGTWKVKDYISKLEAIAQRIPYMTDRMKVIRFWEGANSYLQVELTHMGHTKETSTLDELESACTLLERA
;
A
#
# COMPACT_ATOMS: atom_id res chain seq x y z
N PHE A 1 -10.22 16.63 5.21
CA PHE A 1 -9.48 15.78 4.27
C PHE A 1 -10.44 15.36 3.18
N THR A 2 -10.00 15.34 1.92
CA THR A 2 -10.86 15.12 0.76
C THR A 2 -10.07 14.38 -0.31
N TYR A 3 -10.67 13.33 -0.89
CA TYR A 3 -10.06 12.57 -1.99
C TYR A 3 -10.73 12.92 -3.33
N ASP A 4 -9.93 13.32 -4.32
CA ASP A 4 -10.39 13.83 -5.61
C ASP A 4 -10.54 12.75 -6.70
N GLY A 5 -10.17 11.50 -6.40
CA GLY A 5 -10.15 10.41 -7.36
C GLY A 5 -8.84 10.25 -8.14
N THR A 6 -7.77 10.94 -7.75
CA THR A 6 -6.43 10.72 -8.30
C THR A 6 -5.99 9.26 -8.06
N PRO A 7 -5.46 8.52 -9.06
CA PRO A 7 -5.00 7.14 -8.91
C PRO A 7 -3.65 7.06 -8.18
N ASP A 8 -3.64 7.56 -6.94
CA ASP A 8 -2.50 7.58 -6.03
C ASP A 8 -2.90 6.79 -4.77
N ILE A 9 -2.23 5.65 -4.57
CA ILE A 9 -2.57 4.70 -3.51
C ILE A 9 -2.30 5.29 -2.13
N GLU A 10 -1.21 6.04 -1.96
CA GLU A 10 -0.84 6.62 -0.67
C GLU A 10 -1.87 7.67 -0.24
N LYS A 11 -2.36 8.48 -1.20
CA LYS A 11 -3.48 9.41 -0.95
C LYS A 11 -4.78 8.69 -0.62
N PHE A 12 -5.07 7.59 -1.33
CA PHE A 12 -6.29 6.83 -1.13
C PHE A 12 -6.34 6.13 0.23
N ASP A 13 -5.24 5.48 0.65
CA ASP A 13 -5.16 4.84 1.96
C ASP A 13 -5.21 5.84 3.10
N LYS A 14 -4.51 6.97 2.94
CA LYS A 14 -4.58 8.06 3.93
C LYS A 14 -6.02 8.55 4.09
N TRP A 15 -6.74 8.74 2.98
CA TRP A 15 -8.14 9.12 3.02
C TRP A 15 -9.03 8.07 3.70
N ILE A 16 -8.83 6.77 3.42
CA ILE A 16 -9.53 5.68 4.11
C ILE A 16 -9.32 5.78 5.61
N TYR A 17 -8.06 5.87 6.05
CA TYR A 17 -7.69 5.97 7.46
C TYR A 17 -8.34 7.19 8.13
N GLU A 18 -8.32 8.35 7.47
CA GLU A 18 -8.90 9.59 8.00
C GLU A 18 -10.44 9.49 8.12
N VAL A 19 -11.11 8.89 7.12
CA VAL A 19 -12.57 8.63 7.17
C VAL A 19 -12.92 7.69 8.32
N GLU A 20 -12.24 6.55 8.43
CA GLU A 20 -12.50 5.54 9.45
C GLU A 20 -12.22 6.07 10.85
N THR A 21 -11.14 6.82 11.01
CA THR A 21 -10.81 7.51 12.27
C THR A 21 -11.90 8.50 12.64
N TYR A 22 -12.34 9.33 11.68
CA TYR A 22 -13.38 10.32 11.93
C TYR A 22 -14.72 9.68 12.32
N TYR A 23 -15.14 8.62 11.61
CA TYR A 23 -16.35 7.88 11.97
C TYR A 23 -16.22 7.14 13.30
N GLY A 24 -15.06 6.54 13.59
CA GLY A 24 -14.78 5.92 14.88
C GLY A 24 -14.90 6.89 16.05
N LEU A 25 -14.34 8.10 15.90
CA LEU A 25 -14.44 9.17 16.91
C LEU A 25 -15.87 9.66 17.13
N LEU A 26 -16.71 9.65 16.10
CA LEU A 26 -18.11 10.07 16.18
C LEU A 26 -19.08 8.94 16.52
N GLY A 27 -18.61 7.69 16.63
CA GLY A 27 -19.48 6.51 16.82
C GLY A 27 -20.42 6.25 15.65
N VAL A 28 -20.03 6.64 14.43
CA VAL A 28 -20.84 6.42 13.22
C VAL A 28 -20.68 4.96 12.79
N ASP A 29 -21.79 4.25 12.66
CA ASP A 29 -21.83 2.90 12.09
C ASP A 29 -21.48 2.95 10.60
N MET A 30 -20.35 2.35 10.22
CA MET A 30 -19.83 2.29 8.84
C MET A 30 -20.69 1.48 7.87
N THR A 31 -21.70 0.76 8.38
CA THR A 31 -22.70 0.06 7.56
C THR A 31 -23.99 0.86 7.37
N SER A 32 -24.12 2.01 8.05
CA SER A 32 -25.33 2.81 8.02
C SER A 32 -25.46 3.68 6.77
N GLU A 33 -26.71 3.97 6.40
CA GLU A 33 -27.05 4.95 5.36
C GLU A 33 -26.43 6.33 5.66
N THR A 34 -26.37 6.70 6.94
CA THR A 34 -25.77 7.96 7.42
C THR A 34 -24.29 8.05 7.07
N ALA A 35 -23.52 6.97 7.25
CA ALA A 35 -22.10 6.94 6.87
C ALA A 35 -21.93 7.23 5.37
N ILE A 36 -22.71 6.57 4.52
CA ILE A 36 -22.67 6.80 3.07
C ILE A 36 -23.12 8.21 2.69
N ARG A 37 -24.09 8.80 3.38
CA ARG A 37 -24.47 10.21 3.14
C ARG A 37 -23.32 11.15 3.50
N CYS A 38 -22.68 10.94 4.65
CA CYS A 38 -21.57 11.76 5.11
C CYS A 38 -20.32 11.61 4.24
N ILE A 39 -20.10 10.47 3.57
CA ILE A 39 -18.91 10.24 2.73
C ILE A 39 -18.80 11.27 1.59
N SER A 40 -19.94 11.79 1.11
CA SER A 40 -20.00 12.80 0.05
C SER A 40 -19.25 14.09 0.38
N SER A 41 -19.10 14.43 1.67
CA SER A 41 -18.35 15.59 2.14
C SER A 41 -16.83 15.37 2.15
N PHE A 42 -16.37 14.12 2.02
CA PHE A 42 -14.95 13.73 2.08
C PHE A 42 -14.38 13.37 0.70
N ILE A 43 -15.13 13.61 -0.38
CA ILE A 43 -14.73 13.29 -1.75
C ILE A 43 -14.97 14.49 -2.67
N ASP A 44 -14.17 14.61 -3.72
CA ASP A 44 -14.28 15.65 -4.74
C ASP A 44 -13.93 15.08 -6.13
N GLY A 45 -14.03 15.90 -7.18
CA GLY A 45 -13.53 15.59 -8.52
C GLY A 45 -14.12 14.30 -9.10
N LYS A 46 -13.23 13.40 -9.53
CA LYS A 46 -13.61 12.10 -10.11
C LYS A 46 -14.31 11.22 -9.07
N ALA A 47 -13.91 11.27 -7.81
CA ALA A 47 -14.56 10.51 -6.74
C ALA A 47 -15.98 11.01 -6.43
N ALA A 48 -16.19 12.34 -6.39
CA ALA A 48 -17.53 12.91 -6.26
C ALA A 48 -18.44 12.54 -7.44
N ARG A 49 -17.90 12.53 -8.67
CA ARG A 49 -18.64 12.08 -9.85
C ARG A 49 -19.09 10.61 -9.72
N PHE A 50 -18.22 9.73 -9.22
CA PHE A 50 -18.58 8.34 -8.95
C PHE A 50 -19.76 8.23 -7.98
N PHE A 51 -19.73 8.99 -6.88
CA PHE A 51 -20.80 9.00 -5.90
C PHE A 51 -22.14 9.47 -6.50
N GLN A 52 -22.12 10.58 -7.25
CA GLN A 52 -23.33 11.13 -7.87
C GLN A 52 -23.99 10.18 -8.86
N VAL A 53 -23.18 9.45 -9.65
CA VAL A 53 -23.70 8.58 -10.72
C VAL A 53 -24.11 7.19 -10.21
N ASN A 54 -23.36 6.62 -9.26
CA ASN A 54 -23.51 5.20 -8.90
C ASN A 54 -24.13 4.97 -7.51
N VAL A 55 -24.03 5.95 -6.61
CA VAL A 55 -24.31 5.75 -5.18
C VAL A 55 -25.54 6.54 -4.72
N ARG A 56 -25.70 7.78 -5.19
CA ARG A 56 -26.69 8.74 -4.69
C ARG A 56 -28.13 8.23 -4.64
N ASP A 57 -28.56 7.48 -5.65
CA ASP A 57 -29.95 7.01 -5.75
C ASP A 57 -30.17 5.66 -5.05
N SER A 58 -29.09 4.97 -4.65
CA SER A 58 -29.11 3.63 -4.08
C SER A 58 -28.42 3.54 -2.71
N ILE A 59 -28.23 4.66 -2.00
CA ILE A 59 -27.42 4.79 -0.75
C ILE A 59 -27.65 3.65 0.25
N LYS A 60 -28.88 3.16 0.40
CA LYS A 60 -29.24 2.06 1.32
C LYS A 60 -28.58 0.72 1.01
N GLU A 61 -28.10 0.52 -0.22
CA GLU A 61 -27.43 -0.68 -0.67
C GLU A 61 -25.90 -0.64 -0.45
N TRP A 62 -25.39 0.49 0.04
CA TRP A 62 -23.96 0.74 0.19
C TRP A 62 -23.52 0.67 1.65
N THR A 63 -22.30 0.17 1.82
CA THR A 63 -21.52 0.27 3.06
C THR A 63 -20.22 0.98 2.74
N ILE A 64 -19.52 1.52 3.75
CA ILE A 64 -18.24 2.20 3.52
C ILE A 64 -17.22 1.27 2.86
N ALA A 65 -17.16 0.00 3.29
CA ALA A 65 -16.29 -1.01 2.69
C ALA A 65 -16.60 -1.25 1.20
N ARG A 66 -17.89 -1.37 0.83
CA ARG A 66 -18.30 -1.49 -0.58
C ARG A 66 -17.92 -0.22 -1.34
N PHE A 67 -18.22 0.96 -0.78
CA PHE A 67 -17.91 2.24 -1.41
C PHE A 67 -16.42 2.39 -1.70
N GLN A 68 -15.53 2.14 -0.74
CA GLN A 68 -14.09 2.19 -0.91
C GLN A 68 -13.61 1.26 -2.04
N ARG A 69 -14.10 0.00 -2.08
CA ARG A 69 -13.72 -0.98 -3.11
C ARG A 69 -14.16 -0.57 -4.52
N GLU A 70 -15.41 -0.15 -4.68
CA GLU A 70 -15.91 0.25 -6.00
C GLU A 70 -15.30 1.58 -6.45
N LEU A 71 -15.07 2.51 -5.52
CA LEU A 71 -14.37 3.77 -5.80
C LEU A 71 -12.92 3.52 -6.25
N PHE A 72 -12.21 2.59 -5.60
CA PHE A 72 -10.89 2.16 -6.03
C PHE A 72 -10.94 1.65 -7.48
N THR A 73 -11.89 0.76 -7.78
CA THR A 73 -12.07 0.18 -9.13
C THR A 73 -12.39 1.26 -10.18
N TYR A 74 -13.11 2.31 -9.79
CA TYR A 74 -13.44 3.44 -10.68
C TYR A 74 -12.26 4.39 -10.91
N CYS A 75 -11.46 4.65 -9.88
CA CYS A 75 -10.40 5.64 -9.91
C CYS A 75 -9.09 5.09 -10.47
N PHE A 76 -8.72 3.85 -10.14
CA PHE A 76 -7.46 3.23 -10.48
C PHE A 76 -7.51 2.48 -11.81
N PRO A 77 -6.40 2.41 -12.56
CA PRO A 77 -6.35 1.64 -13.79
C PRO A 77 -6.47 0.14 -13.51
N ALA A 78 -7.06 -0.61 -14.44
CA ALA A 78 -7.15 -2.08 -14.34
C ALA A 78 -5.76 -2.76 -14.28
N THR A 79 -4.72 -2.09 -14.81
CA THR A 79 -3.33 -2.53 -14.75
C THR A 79 -2.67 -2.30 -13.40
N PHE A 80 -3.32 -1.62 -12.44
CA PHE A 80 -2.66 -1.18 -11.21
C PHE A 80 -1.88 -2.29 -10.49
N ILE A 81 -2.45 -3.50 -10.40
CA ILE A 81 -1.77 -4.64 -9.78
C ILE A 81 -0.54 -5.09 -10.58
N ALA A 82 -0.63 -5.09 -11.91
CA ALA A 82 0.53 -5.35 -12.77
C ALA A 82 1.58 -4.25 -12.60
N ASP A 83 1.17 -2.97 -12.57
CA ASP A 83 2.07 -1.84 -12.35
C ASP A 83 2.77 -1.92 -10.98
N GLN A 84 2.10 -2.43 -9.94
CA GLN A 84 2.73 -2.68 -8.64
C GLN A 84 3.73 -3.83 -8.70
N LYS A 85 3.45 -4.91 -9.43
CA LYS A 85 4.40 -6.00 -9.65
C LYS A 85 5.63 -5.52 -10.41
N ASP A 86 5.45 -4.76 -11.48
CA ASP A 86 6.56 -4.19 -12.24
C ASP A 86 7.43 -3.28 -11.37
N LYS A 87 6.81 -2.45 -10.52
CA LYS A 87 7.53 -1.63 -9.53
C LYS A 87 8.27 -2.47 -8.49
N PHE A 88 7.67 -3.56 -8.03
CA PHE A 88 8.29 -4.48 -7.09
C PHE A 88 9.53 -5.12 -7.71
N ASP A 89 9.40 -5.65 -8.93
CA ASP A 89 10.47 -6.33 -9.66
C ASP A 89 11.60 -5.38 -10.06
N ALA A 90 11.28 -4.11 -10.35
CA ALA A 90 12.23 -3.07 -10.66
C ALA A 90 12.83 -2.37 -9.43
N LEU A 91 12.46 -2.76 -8.20
CA LEU A 91 12.94 -2.10 -6.99
C LEU A 91 14.39 -2.51 -6.68
N HIS A 92 15.23 -1.49 -6.47
CA HIS A 92 16.63 -1.63 -6.10
C HIS A 92 16.96 -0.61 -5.00
N GLN A 93 17.91 -0.94 -4.13
CA GLN A 93 18.33 -0.08 -3.03
C GLN A 93 18.92 1.24 -3.53
N GLY A 94 19.86 1.17 -4.49
CA GLY A 94 20.53 2.34 -5.04
C GLY A 94 21.20 3.18 -3.94
N THR A 95 20.79 4.45 -3.84
CA THR A 95 21.31 5.40 -2.85
C THR A 95 20.51 5.43 -1.54
N TRP A 96 19.47 4.61 -1.41
CA TRP A 96 18.66 4.57 -0.20
C TRP A 96 19.34 3.76 0.90
N LYS A 97 19.07 4.15 2.15
CA LYS A 97 19.43 3.33 3.30
C LYS A 97 18.63 2.03 3.26
N VAL A 98 19.21 0.95 3.78
CA VAL A 98 18.57 -0.37 3.83
C VAL A 98 17.17 -0.30 4.41
N LYS A 99 16.99 0.44 5.51
CA LYS A 99 15.69 0.58 6.16
C LYS A 99 14.64 1.26 5.29
N ASP A 100 15.03 2.30 4.55
CA ASP A 100 14.13 3.01 3.63
C ASP A 100 13.76 2.11 2.44
N TYR A 101 14.74 1.35 1.94
CA TYR A 101 14.53 0.37 0.88
C TYR A 101 13.56 -0.74 1.29
N ILE A 102 13.75 -1.35 2.47
CA ILE A 102 12.84 -2.37 3.02
C ILE A 102 11.44 -1.79 3.21
N SER A 103 11.33 -0.61 3.81
CA SER A 103 10.03 0.05 4.01
C SER A 103 9.30 0.25 2.69
N LYS A 104 10.00 0.65 1.62
CA LYS A 104 9.39 0.81 0.29
C LYS A 104 9.01 -0.53 -0.33
N LEU A 105 9.85 -1.54 -0.18
CA LEU A 105 9.60 -2.90 -0.65
C LEU A 105 8.33 -3.48 -0.01
N GLU A 106 8.19 -3.37 1.31
CA GLU A 106 7.01 -3.83 2.04
C GLU A 106 5.75 -3.06 1.64
N ALA A 107 5.84 -1.75 1.48
CA ALA A 107 4.72 -0.91 1.08
C ALA A 107 4.16 -1.30 -0.30
N ILE A 108 5.03 -1.66 -1.26
CA ILE A 108 4.61 -2.16 -2.58
C ILE A 108 4.07 -3.59 -2.45
N ALA A 109 4.77 -4.45 -1.71
CA ALA A 109 4.40 -5.86 -1.50
C ALA A 109 2.98 -6.02 -0.93
N GLN A 110 2.58 -5.16 0.01
CA GLN A 110 1.26 -5.17 0.63
C GLN A 110 0.12 -4.98 -0.39
N ARG A 111 0.41 -4.41 -1.58
CA ARG A 111 -0.57 -4.14 -2.64
C ARG A 111 -0.71 -5.26 -3.64
N ILE A 112 0.15 -6.27 -3.59
CA ILE A 112 0.18 -7.36 -4.55
C ILE A 112 -0.50 -8.59 -3.93
N PRO A 113 -1.60 -9.09 -4.53
CA PRO A 113 -2.24 -10.31 -4.08
C PRO A 113 -1.28 -11.50 -4.11
N TYR A 114 -1.40 -12.38 -3.11
CA TYR A 114 -0.59 -13.61 -2.98
C TYR A 114 0.92 -13.39 -2.85
N MET A 115 1.35 -12.19 -2.42
CA MET A 115 2.75 -11.92 -2.11
C MET A 115 3.20 -12.75 -0.90
N THR A 116 4.31 -13.49 -1.06
CA THR A 116 4.89 -14.30 0.02
C THR A 116 6.12 -13.63 0.62
N ASP A 117 6.44 -13.90 1.89
CA ASP A 117 7.65 -13.36 2.52
C ASP A 117 8.92 -13.82 1.80
N ARG A 118 8.88 -15.03 1.23
CA ARG A 118 9.94 -15.56 0.37
C ARG A 118 10.23 -14.66 -0.84
N MET A 119 9.18 -14.19 -1.52
CA MET A 119 9.33 -13.27 -2.66
C MET A 119 9.93 -11.95 -2.20
N LYS A 120 9.56 -11.44 -1.02
CA LYS A 120 10.16 -10.22 -0.44
C LYS A 120 11.64 -10.40 -0.15
N VAL A 121 12.04 -11.52 0.46
CA VAL A 121 13.45 -11.84 0.74
C VAL A 121 14.27 -11.90 -0.55
N ILE A 122 13.78 -12.64 -1.56
CA ILE A 122 14.47 -12.75 -2.86
C ILE A 122 14.61 -11.37 -3.49
N ARG A 123 13.54 -10.58 -3.52
CA ARG A 123 13.56 -9.23 -4.10
C ARG A 123 14.48 -8.28 -3.34
N PHE A 124 14.48 -8.33 -2.01
CA PHE A 124 15.39 -7.57 -1.17
C PHE A 124 16.83 -7.90 -1.53
N TRP A 125 17.20 -9.18 -1.51
CA TRP A 125 18.56 -9.64 -1.80
C TRP A 125 19.00 -9.23 -3.20
N GLU A 126 18.18 -9.47 -4.22
CA GLU A 126 18.53 -9.18 -5.63
C GLU A 126 18.59 -7.68 -5.93
N GLY A 127 17.83 -6.86 -5.21
CA GLY A 127 17.88 -5.40 -5.34
C GLY A 127 18.82 -4.68 -4.39
N ALA A 128 19.38 -5.36 -3.37
CA ALA A 128 20.35 -4.78 -2.44
C ALA A 128 21.68 -4.47 -3.15
N ASN A 129 22.41 -3.48 -2.65
CA ASN A 129 23.71 -3.12 -3.21
C ASN A 129 24.70 -4.31 -3.15
N SER A 130 25.50 -4.49 -4.20
CA SER A 130 26.34 -5.70 -4.34
C SER A 130 27.31 -5.92 -3.18
N TYR A 131 27.83 -4.87 -2.55
CA TYR A 131 28.70 -5.00 -1.38
C TYR A 131 27.95 -5.64 -0.19
N LEU A 132 26.69 -5.28 0.04
CA LEU A 132 25.88 -5.86 1.11
C LEU A 132 25.61 -7.34 0.84
N GLN A 133 25.35 -7.73 -0.41
CA GLN A 133 25.16 -9.14 -0.77
C GLN A 133 26.41 -9.98 -0.46
N VAL A 134 27.60 -9.44 -0.73
CA VAL A 134 28.89 -10.10 -0.43
C VAL A 134 29.08 -10.22 1.08
N GLU A 135 28.91 -9.13 1.83
CA GLU A 135 29.06 -9.14 3.29
C GLU A 135 28.05 -10.06 3.99
N LEU A 136 26.79 -10.04 3.56
CA LEU A 136 25.76 -10.97 4.03
C LEU A 136 26.15 -12.42 3.78
N THR A 137 26.71 -12.72 2.61
CA THR A 137 27.20 -14.06 2.28
C THR A 137 28.35 -14.47 3.19
N HIS A 138 29.29 -13.56 3.49
CA HIS A 138 30.37 -13.82 4.45
C HIS A 138 29.85 -14.08 5.88
N MET A 139 28.73 -13.45 6.25
CA MET A 139 28.01 -13.70 7.51
C MET A 139 27.18 -14.99 7.50
N GLY A 140 27.13 -15.73 6.40
CA GLY A 140 26.39 -16.98 6.26
C GLY A 140 24.90 -16.80 5.94
N HIS A 141 24.46 -15.59 5.63
CA HIS A 141 23.10 -15.36 5.14
C HIS A 141 22.98 -15.78 3.68
N THR A 142 21.80 -16.28 3.32
CA THR A 142 21.48 -16.61 1.93
C THR A 142 20.09 -16.11 1.61
N LYS A 143 19.83 -15.81 0.33
CA LYS A 143 18.48 -15.47 -0.06
C LYS A 143 17.53 -16.63 0.17
N GLU A 144 17.98 -17.90 0.21
CA GLU A 144 17.23 -19.16 0.36
C GLU A 144 16.73 -19.46 1.78
N THR A 145 17.53 -19.13 2.78
CA THR A 145 17.28 -19.57 4.17
C THR A 145 17.03 -18.43 5.14
N SER A 146 17.47 -17.21 4.81
CA SER A 146 17.33 -16.07 5.72
C SER A 146 15.94 -15.43 5.63
N THR A 147 15.54 -14.81 6.74
CA THR A 147 14.33 -13.99 6.82
C THR A 147 14.64 -12.53 6.49
N LEU A 148 13.60 -11.74 6.18
CA LEU A 148 13.80 -10.32 5.88
C LEU A 148 14.33 -9.55 7.11
N ASP A 149 13.85 -9.89 8.30
CA ASP A 149 14.28 -9.29 9.58
C ASP A 149 15.76 -9.58 9.91
N GLU A 150 16.22 -10.80 9.63
CA GLU A 150 17.63 -11.18 9.78
C GLU A 150 18.52 -10.34 8.85
N LEU A 151 18.12 -10.22 7.58
CA LEU A 151 18.84 -9.45 6.58
C LEU A 151 18.84 -7.95 6.89
N GLU A 152 17.71 -7.40 7.36
CA GLU A 152 17.63 -6.00 7.83
C GLU A 152 18.61 -5.74 8.96
N SER A 153 18.62 -6.63 9.96
CA SER A 153 19.46 -6.50 11.15
C SER A 153 20.95 -6.50 10.78
N ALA A 154 21.37 -7.44 9.94
CA ALA A 154 22.75 -7.53 9.47
C ALA A 154 23.16 -6.32 8.62
N CYS A 155 22.33 -5.94 7.65
CA CYS A 155 22.60 -4.80 6.78
C CYS A 155 22.64 -3.46 7.52
N THR A 156 21.78 -3.28 8.53
CA THR A 156 21.77 -2.05 9.34
C THR A 156 23.06 -1.90 10.17
N LEU A 157 23.67 -3.01 10.58
CA LEU A 157 24.98 -2.99 11.24
C LEU A 157 26.09 -2.61 10.23
N LEU A 158 26.02 -3.16 9.02
CA LEU A 158 26.97 -2.89 7.94
C LEU A 158 26.93 -1.44 7.44
N GLU A 159 25.77 -0.79 7.42
CA GLU A 159 25.65 0.63 7.03
C GLU A 159 26.19 1.61 8.09
N ARG A 160 26.43 1.14 9.33
CA ARG A 160 26.96 1.95 10.44
C ARG A 160 28.47 1.80 10.64
N ALA A 161 29.07 0.77 10.04
CA ALA A 161 30.49 0.46 10.13
C ALA A 161 31.31 1.28 9.12
#